data_AF-A0A7V4TL47-F1
#
_entry.id   AF-A0A7V4TL47-F1
#
_cell.length_a   1.000
_cell.length_b   1.000
_cell.length_c   1.000
_cell.angle_alpha   90.00
_cell.angle_beta   90.00
_cell.angle_gamma   90.00
#
_symmetry.space_group_name_H-M   'P 1'
#
loop_
_entity.id
_entity.type
_entity.pdbx_description
1 polymer ?
#
loop_
_entity_poly.entity_id
_entity_poly.type
_entity_poly.pdbx_seq_one_letter_code
_entity_poly.pdbx_strand_id
1 'polypeptide(L)'
;MLHTLLLLLDNVLDPQNLGAIIRTALGVGIGGIIIPKNRSAMPTPAVSKASAGAIEHVGLIRVTNMVDTIKILKQQGIWIVGLDRGADKTVYSSDLTGSVAIVIG
;
A
#
# COMPACT_ATOMS: atom_id res chain seq x y z
N MET A 1 -2.63 8.23 -20.75
CA MET A 1 -1.96 8.57 -19.48
C MET A 1 -1.68 7.28 -18.74
N LEU A 2 -0.48 7.09 -18.19
CA LEU A 2 -0.19 5.94 -17.32
C LEU A 2 -0.90 6.18 -15.99
N HIS A 3 -1.81 5.28 -15.61
CA HIS A 3 -2.44 5.29 -14.28
C HIS A 3 -1.55 4.50 -13.32
N THR A 4 -1.44 4.97 -12.07
CA THR A 4 -0.68 4.28 -11.02
C THR A 4 -1.57 3.81 -9.89
N LEU A 5 -1.30 2.62 -9.38
CA LEU A 5 -1.92 2.10 -8.16
C LEU A 5 -0.84 2.02 -7.07
N LEU A 6 -1.04 2.75 -5.97
CA LEU A 6 -0.17 2.72 -4.81
C LEU A 6 -0.90 2.10 -3.61
N LEU A 7 -0.13 1.47 -2.72
CA LEU A 7 -0.64 0.91 -1.49
C LEU A 7 0.08 1.55 -0.30
N LEU A 8 -0.68 2.14 0.62
CA LEU A 8 -0.18 2.73 1.86
C LEU A 8 -0.63 1.81 3.00
N LEU A 9 0.32 1.15 3.64
CA LEU A 9 0.05 0.24 4.74
C LEU A 9 0.42 0.92 6.05
N ASP A 10 -0.57 1.34 6.81
CA ASP A 10 -0.39 1.94 8.12
C ASP A 10 -0.60 0.89 9.21
N ASN A 11 0.29 0.78 10.19
CA ASN A 11 0.19 -0.19 11.29
C ASN A 11 0.09 -1.69 10.92
N VAL A 12 0.58 -2.10 9.74
CA VAL A 12 0.75 -3.55 9.42
C VAL A 12 1.99 -4.09 10.11
N LEU A 13 1.82 -4.72 11.29
CA LEU A 13 2.91 -5.14 12.17
C LEU A 13 3.41 -6.56 11.94
N ASP A 14 2.55 -7.45 11.42
CA ASP A 14 2.87 -8.86 11.25
C ASP A 14 3.59 -9.11 9.90
N PRO A 15 4.79 -9.73 9.91
CA PRO A 15 5.51 -10.11 8.70
C PRO A 15 4.72 -11.00 7.74
N GLN A 16 3.84 -11.88 8.24
CA GLN A 16 3.03 -12.74 7.37
C GLN A 16 2.00 -11.91 6.60
N ASN A 17 1.27 -11.03 7.29
CA ASN A 17 0.35 -10.10 6.64
C ASN A 17 1.05 -9.19 5.63
N LEU A 18 2.19 -8.59 5.99
CA LEU A 18 2.95 -7.76 5.06
C LEU A 18 3.38 -8.56 3.82
N GLY A 19 3.92 -9.77 4.00
CA GLY A 19 4.33 -10.63 2.90
C GLY A 19 3.18 -11.04 1.99
N ALA A 20 2.04 -11.45 2.55
CA ALA A 20 0.85 -11.82 1.79
C ALA A 20 0.31 -10.64 0.96
N ILE A 21 0.27 -9.44 1.55
CA ILE A 21 -0.15 -8.22 0.85
C ILE A 21 0.80 -7.91 -0.31
N ILE A 22 2.12 -7.94 -0.09
CA ILE A 22 3.13 -7.70 -1.14
C ILE A 22 2.96 -8.68 -2.30
N ARG A 23 2.76 -9.96 -2.00
CA ARG A 23 2.58 -11.01 -3.01
C ARG A 23 1.38 -10.73 -3.91
N THR A 24 0.24 -10.36 -3.31
CA THR A 24 -0.95 -9.98 -4.08
C THR A 24 -0.71 -8.69 -4.86
N ALA A 25 -0.10 -7.68 -4.23
CA ALA A 25 0.15 -6.38 -4.85
C ALA A 25 1.01 -6.49 -6.12
N LEU A 26 2.04 -7.34 -6.12
CA LEU A 26 2.83 -7.61 -7.33
C LEU A 26 1.96 -8.21 -8.46
N GLY A 27 1.10 -9.18 -8.13
CA GLY A 27 0.24 -9.85 -9.11
C GLY A 27 -0.79 -8.92 -9.77
N VAL A 28 -1.16 -7.81 -9.12
CA VAL A 28 -2.10 -6.82 -9.67
C VAL A 28 -1.40 -5.63 -10.36
N GLY A 29 -0.07 -5.65 -10.46
CA GLY A 29 0.69 -4.57 -11.11
C GLY A 29 0.80 -3.29 -10.29
N ILE A 30 1.00 -3.41 -8.96
CA ILE A 30 1.20 -2.25 -8.09
C ILE A 30 2.37 -1.37 -8.55
N GLY A 31 2.20 -0.06 -8.52
CA GLY A 31 3.26 0.92 -8.80
C GLY A 31 4.23 1.12 -7.63
N GLY A 32 3.80 0.81 -6.40
CA GLY A 32 4.63 0.88 -5.20
C GLY A 32 3.84 0.68 -3.92
N ILE A 33 4.55 0.29 -2.85
CA ILE A 33 4.01 0.07 -1.51
C ILE A 33 4.75 1.00 -0.55
N ILE A 34 3.99 1.75 0.25
CA ILE A 34 4.50 2.72 1.22
C ILE A 34 4.16 2.23 2.63
N ILE A 35 5.17 2.13 3.49
CA ILE A 35 5.04 1.75 4.89
C ILE A 35 5.66 2.82 5.81
N PRO A 36 5.15 3.04 7.03
CA PRO A 36 5.81 3.91 7.99
C PRO A 36 7.13 3.28 8.46
N LYS A 37 8.10 4.10 8.87
CA LYS A 37 9.37 3.62 9.46
C LYS A 37 9.17 2.96 10.82
N ASN A 38 8.17 3.45 11.56
CA ASN A 38 7.77 2.97 12.88
C ASN A 38 6.42 2.25 12.76
N ARG A 39 6.12 1.33 13.69
CA ARG A 39 4.84 0.60 13.71
C ARG A 39 4.54 -0.10 12.36
N SER A 40 5.53 -0.75 11.79
CA SER A 40 5.37 -1.61 10.61
C SER A 40 6.29 -2.82 10.70
N ALA A 41 5.88 -3.91 10.05
CA ALA A 41 6.76 -5.02 9.77
C ALA A 41 7.91 -4.55 8.86
N MET A 42 9.11 -5.04 9.16
CA MET A 42 10.32 -4.74 8.39
C MET A 42 10.50 -5.74 7.24
N PRO A 43 11.14 -5.35 6.12
CA PRO A 43 11.52 -6.28 5.06
C PRO A 43 12.60 -7.24 5.58
N THR A 44 12.16 -8.34 6.16
CA THR A 44 12.98 -9.38 6.78
C THR A 44 12.92 -10.67 5.95
N PRO A 45 13.78 -11.66 6.21
CA PRO A 45 13.67 -12.98 5.57
C PRO A 45 12.29 -13.63 5.76
N ALA A 46 11.60 -13.35 6.87
CA ALA A 46 10.23 -13.83 7.10
C ALA A 46 9.23 -13.22 6.09
N VAL A 47 9.33 -11.91 5.81
CA VAL A 47 8.52 -11.24 4.77
C VAL A 47 8.87 -11.74 3.38
N SER A 48 10.16 -11.95 3.08
CA SER A 48 10.59 -12.53 1.79
C SER A 48 9.99 -13.91 1.59
N LYS A 49 10.05 -14.79 2.60
CA LYS A 49 9.41 -16.11 2.57
C LYS A 49 7.89 -16.03 2.41
N ALA A 50 7.22 -15.18 3.19
CA ALA A 50 5.76 -15.02 3.16
C ALA A 50 5.27 -14.44 1.83
N SER A 51 6.06 -13.54 1.23
CA SER A 51 5.76 -12.94 -0.07
C SER A 51 6.14 -13.82 -1.26
N ALA A 52 6.75 -14.99 -1.03
CA ALA A 52 7.28 -15.87 -2.07
C ALA A 52 8.25 -15.17 -3.03
N GLY A 53 9.08 -14.26 -2.51
CA GLY A 53 10.05 -13.50 -3.30
C GLY A 53 9.48 -12.26 -4.01
N ALA A 54 8.22 -11.89 -3.75
CA ALA A 54 7.63 -10.71 -4.38
C ALA A 54 8.20 -9.39 -3.84
N ILE A 55 8.72 -9.36 -2.61
CA ILE A 55 9.29 -8.15 -1.98
C ILE A 55 10.52 -7.63 -2.73
N GLU A 56 11.25 -8.50 -3.43
CA GLU A 56 12.42 -8.17 -4.24
C GLU A 56 12.04 -7.53 -5.59
N HIS A 57 10.76 -7.57 -5.97
CA HIS A 57 10.26 -7.09 -7.26
C HIS A 57 9.33 -5.88 -7.16
N VAL A 58 8.93 -5.48 -5.94
CA VAL A 58 8.09 -4.30 -5.70
C VAL A 58 8.90 -3.14 -5.14
N GLY A 59 8.52 -1.91 -5.50
CA GLY A 59 9.04 -0.71 -4.85
C GLY A 59 8.47 -0.55 -3.43
N LEU A 60 9.22 -0.94 -2.40
CA LEU A 60 8.85 -0.72 -1.00
C LEU A 60 9.50 0.56 -0.45
N ILE A 61 8.69 1.55 -0.10
CA ILE A 61 9.12 2.88 0.32
C ILE A 61 8.81 3.07 1.81
N ARG A 62 9.82 3.46 2.59
CA ARG A 62 9.67 3.67 4.05
C ARG A 62 9.61 5.15 4.39
N VAL A 63 8.49 5.61 4.92
CA VAL A 63 8.24 7.04 5.21
C VAL A 63 8.20 7.32 6.71
N THR A 64 8.62 8.51 7.13
CA THR A 64 8.57 8.88 8.55
C THR A 64 7.15 9.23 8.99
N ASN A 65 6.36 9.87 8.12
CA ASN A 65 5.02 10.33 8.40
C ASN A 65 4.09 10.05 7.22
N MET A 66 3.07 9.21 7.44
CA MET A 66 2.11 8.82 6.40
C MET A 66 1.25 10.00 5.93
N VAL A 67 0.86 10.90 6.84
CA VAL A 67 0.03 12.07 6.54
C VAL A 67 0.75 13.01 5.59
N ASP A 68 2.04 13.25 5.78
CA ASP A 68 2.81 14.11 4.89
C ASP A 68 3.03 13.47 3.52
N THR A 69 3.24 12.15 3.47
CA THR A 69 3.26 11.41 2.20
C THR A 69 1.93 11.53 1.46
N ILE A 70 0.80 11.37 2.16
CA ILE A 70 -0.54 11.56 1.58
C ILE A 70 -0.72 12.96 1.00
N LYS A 71 -0.24 14.01 1.67
CA LYS A 71 -0.29 15.39 1.14
C LYS A 71 0.50 15.52 -0.17
N ILE A 72 1.69 14.94 -0.23
CA ILE A 72 2.53 14.93 -1.45
C ILE A 72 1.80 14.21 -2.58
N LEU A 73 1.24 13.02 -2.33
CA LEU A 73 0.51 12.25 -3.35
C LEU A 73 -0.70 13.03 -3.90
N LYS A 74 -1.46 13.70 -3.02
CA LYS A 74 -2.57 14.57 -3.44
C LYS A 74 -2.11 15.72 -4.33
N GLN A 75 -0.96 16.35 -4.02
CA GLN A 75 -0.37 17.41 -4.86
C GLN A 75 0.03 16.90 -6.26
N GLN A 76 0.31 15.61 -6.41
CA GLN A 76 0.60 14.96 -7.68
C GLN A 76 -0.66 14.46 -8.41
N GLY A 77 -1.85 14.79 -7.93
CA GLY A 77 -3.12 14.38 -8.54
C GLY A 77 -3.48 12.91 -8.30
N ILE A 78 -2.88 12.26 -7.29
CA ILE A 78 -3.24 10.89 -6.91
C ILE A 78 -4.42 10.92 -5.96
N TRP A 79 -5.47 10.17 -6.31
CA TRP A 79 -6.67 10.04 -5.49
C TRP A 79 -6.41 9.12 -4.29
N ILE A 80 -6.82 9.53 -3.09
CA ILE A 80 -6.56 8.77 -1.86
C ILE A 80 -7.84 8.09 -1.41
N VAL A 81 -7.78 6.76 -1.26
CA VAL A 81 -8.91 5.94 -0.83
C VAL A 81 -8.54 5.25 0.48
N GLY A 82 -9.23 5.57 1.57
CA GLY A 82 -9.06 4.88 2.84
C GLY A 82 -10.08 3.75 2.99
N LEU A 83 -9.63 2.58 3.45
CA LEU A 83 -10.53 1.50 3.83
C LEU A 83 -10.92 1.65 5.31
N ASP A 84 -12.22 1.66 5.58
CA ASP A 84 -12.78 1.73 6.94
C ASP A 84 -14.03 0.83 7.02
N ARG A 85 -14.24 0.16 8.16
CA ARG A 85 -15.39 -0.73 8.36
C ARG A 85 -16.72 0.03 8.43
N GLY A 86 -16.68 1.30 8.80
CA GLY A 86 -17.82 2.21 8.87
C GLY A 86 -18.02 3.05 7.61
N ALA A 87 -17.32 2.76 6.51
CA ALA A 87 -17.50 3.50 5.27
C ALA A 87 -18.90 3.31 4.66
N ASP A 88 -19.53 4.40 4.21
CA ASP A 88 -20.86 4.37 3.58
C ASP A 88 -20.88 3.66 2.22
N LYS A 89 -19.70 3.53 1.57
CA LYS A 89 -19.54 2.91 0.26
C LYS A 89 -18.67 1.67 0.35
N THR A 90 -19.08 0.64 -0.36
CA THR A 90 -18.24 -0.55 -0.57
C THR A 90 -17.16 -0.29 -1.64
N VAL A 91 -16.14 -1.14 -1.67
CA VAL A 91 -15.12 -1.12 -2.74
C VAL A 91 -15.73 -1.32 -4.13
N TYR A 92 -16.83 -2.07 -4.24
CA TYR A 92 -17.50 -2.36 -5.52
C TYR A 92 -18.34 -1.21 -6.05
N SER A 93 -18.76 -0.29 -5.16
CA SER A 93 -19.55 0.89 -5.50
C SER A 93 -18.72 2.17 -5.59
N SER A 94 -17.40 2.07 -5.44
CA SER A 94 -16.47 3.20 -5.44
C SER A 94 -15.79 3.34 -6.79
N ASP A 95 -15.57 4.57 -7.23
CA ASP A 95 -14.71 4.82 -8.40
C ASP A 95 -13.24 4.70 -7.99
N LEU A 96 -12.59 3.66 -8.49
CA LEU A 96 -11.18 3.36 -8.28
C LEU A 96 -10.39 3.47 -9.59
N THR A 97 -10.91 4.22 -10.57
CA THR A 97 -10.24 4.47 -11.85
C THR A 97 -9.20 5.59 -11.74
N GLY A 98 -8.28 5.65 -12.71
CA GLY A 98 -7.21 6.64 -12.71
C GLY A 98 -6.08 6.30 -11.73
N SER A 99 -5.32 7.31 -11.32
CA SER A 99 -4.22 7.16 -10.37
C SER A 99 -4.73 7.18 -8.93
N VAL A 100 -4.58 6.08 -8.22
CA VAL A 100 -5.14 5.88 -6.87
C VAL A 100 -4.07 5.38 -5.90
N ALA A 101 -4.14 5.86 -4.66
CA ALA A 101 -3.43 5.32 -3.52
C ALA A 101 -4.45 4.79 -2.49
N ILE A 102 -4.42 3.49 -2.24
CA ILE A 102 -5.29 2.83 -1.26
C ILE A 102 -4.57 2.77 0.08
N VAL A 103 -5.23 3.20 1.15
CA VAL A 103 -4.74 3.14 2.52
C VAL A 103 -5.41 1.98 3.25
N ILE A 104 -4.60 1.10 3.85
CA ILE A 104 -5.04 -0.04 4.66
C ILE A 104 -4.33 0.04 6.01
N GLY A 105 -5.06 -0.18 7.10
CA GLY A 105 -4.52 -0.30 8.46
C GLY A 105 -5.40 -1.09 9.41
#